data_AF-A0A537YFB0-F1
#
_entry.id   AF-A0A537YFB0-F1
#
_cell.length_a   1.000
_cell.length_b   1.000
_cell.length_c   1.000
_cell.angle_alpha   90.00
_cell.angle_beta   90.00
_cell.angle_gamma   90.00
#
_symmetry.space_group_name_H-M   'P 1'
#
loop_
_entity.id
_entity.type
_entity.pdbx_description
1 polymer ?
#
loop_
_entity_poly.entity_id
_entity_poly.type
_entity_poly.pdbx_seq_one_letter_code
_entity_poly.pdbx_strand_id
1 'polypeptide(L)'
;MARSTEPDPTARYPSAGAMRTALAEAAASLPEAPALSELASEITSMAVTETQETMVSPLRRRRRRRWPLLVAVLLMLVVSAGAVMLRPVPRVTGLRQAQAVAKLRAARLHSHVGTAFDDTAPAGTVIRARPPFSVGPFGLRGSTVRLTVSKGPDLRQVPLVEGQALAAALQAIHAARLPDPVVTEEFNPAPKGTVVHQEPPPQAVRPGTPITLKVSKGPEMVAVPAVVSGTAYSAASATLTAAGLSAVRQEIYNDAPADGATCAAARAQLEALGLVVTVKSPSGTCSTNPVLLQNPPAGPPVRKGDAATLYVP
;
A
#
# COMPACT_ATOMS: atom_id res chain seq x y z
N MET A 1 11.93 51.65 25.98
CA MET A 1 11.75 51.16 27.36
C MET A 1 11.22 49.73 27.30
N ALA A 2 12.08 48.82 27.78
CA ALA A 2 11.94 47.41 28.16
C ALA A 2 10.69 46.58 27.77
N ARG A 3 10.92 45.54 26.95
CA ARG A 3 10.21 44.26 27.00
C ARG A 3 10.74 43.49 28.22
N SER A 4 9.91 43.20 29.23
CA SER A 4 10.35 42.50 30.46
C SER A 4 9.55 41.24 30.81
N THR A 5 8.80 40.66 29.86
CA THR A 5 8.09 39.39 30.11
C THR A 5 8.23 38.38 28.97
N GLU A 6 9.24 38.53 28.11
CA GLU A 6 9.57 37.51 27.11
C GLU A 6 10.55 36.52 27.75
N PRO A 7 10.22 35.22 27.88
CA PRO A 7 11.10 34.24 28.52
C PRO A 7 12.36 34.08 27.66
N ASP A 8 13.49 34.61 28.15
CA ASP A 8 14.78 34.50 27.48
C ASP A 8 15.14 33.00 27.31
N PRO A 9 15.20 32.47 26.07
CA PRO A 9 15.51 31.07 25.84
C PRO A 9 16.92 30.69 26.29
N THR A 10 17.82 31.65 26.48
CA THR A 10 19.19 31.43 26.99
C THR A 10 19.24 31.26 28.52
N ALA A 11 18.18 31.65 29.24
CA ALA A 11 18.09 31.55 30.70
C ALA A 11 17.39 30.26 31.19
N ARG A 12 17.19 29.26 30.32
CA ARG A 12 16.59 27.97 30.71
C ARG A 12 17.64 27.02 31.26
N TYR A 13 17.29 26.33 32.34
CA TYR A 13 18.11 25.23 32.83
C TYR A 13 18.23 24.14 31.75
N PRO A 14 19.45 23.70 31.40
CA PRO A 14 19.68 22.73 30.31
C PRO A 14 19.18 21.32 30.65
N SER A 15 18.95 21.03 31.93
CA SER A 15 18.39 19.77 32.39
C SER A 15 17.68 19.92 33.74
N ALA A 16 16.79 18.98 34.06
CA ALA A 16 16.15 18.92 35.37
C ALA A 16 17.15 18.73 36.53
N GLY A 17 18.34 18.16 36.25
CA GLY A 17 19.42 18.04 37.21
C GLY A 17 20.04 19.40 37.56
N ALA A 18 20.30 20.25 36.56
CA ALA A 18 20.85 21.59 36.75
C ALA A 18 19.88 22.52 37.52
N MET A 19 18.58 22.37 37.29
CA MET A 19 17.56 23.10 38.05
C MET A 19 17.53 22.68 39.53
N ARG A 20 17.71 21.38 39.80
CA ARG A 20 17.74 20.85 41.18
C ARG A 20 18.94 21.35 41.97
N THR A 21 20.12 21.38 41.36
CA THR A 21 21.33 21.90 42.02
C THR A 21 21.22 23.39 42.31
N ALA A 22 20.72 24.19 41.35
CA ALA A 22 20.52 25.63 41.55
C ALA A 22 19.48 25.93 42.65
N LEU A 23 18.42 25.12 42.74
CA LEU A 23 17.41 25.28 43.80
C LEU A 23 17.95 24.90 45.18
N ALA A 24 18.81 23.88 45.26
CA ALA A 24 19.45 23.48 46.51
C ALA A 24 20.46 24.54 46.99
N GLU A 25 21.20 25.14 46.07
CA GLU A 25 22.13 26.24 46.35
C GLU A 25 21.40 27.51 46.80
N ALA A 26 20.27 27.84 46.14
CA ALA A 26 19.41 28.93 46.57
C ALA A 26 18.80 28.67 47.96
N ALA A 27 18.39 27.43 48.26
CA ALA A 27 17.86 27.06 49.57
C ALA A 27 18.92 27.16 50.69
N ALA A 28 20.18 26.85 50.38
CA ALA A 28 21.30 26.99 51.32
C ALA A 28 21.68 28.46 51.60
N SER A 29 21.32 29.39 50.72
CA SER A 29 21.58 30.82 50.88
C SER A 29 20.52 31.57 51.71
N LEU A 30 19.46 30.88 52.14
CA LEU A 30 18.41 31.46 52.97
C LEU A 30 18.81 31.40 54.45
N PRO A 31 18.59 32.48 55.24
CA PRO A 31 18.86 32.46 56.66
C PRO A 31 17.96 31.44 57.38
N GLU A 32 18.52 30.72 58.35
CA GLU A 32 17.81 29.74 59.17
C GLU A 32 16.62 30.41 59.89
N ALA A 33 15.42 29.84 59.74
CA ALA A 33 14.23 30.32 60.42
C ALA A 33 14.35 30.09 61.94
N PRO A 34 13.92 31.04 62.80
CA PRO A 34 14.00 30.85 64.25
C PRO A 34 13.11 29.69 64.71
N ALA A 35 13.55 29.00 65.77
CA ALA A 35 12.82 27.87 66.33
C ALA A 35 11.43 28.31 66.85
N LEU A 36 10.41 27.48 66.60
CA LEU A 36 9.00 27.74 66.98
C LEU A 36 8.78 28.03 68.47
N SER A 37 9.76 27.74 69.33
CA SER A 37 9.74 28.06 70.77
C SER A 37 9.89 29.55 71.07
N GLU A 38 10.58 30.34 70.24
CA GLU A 38 10.70 31.79 70.46
C GLU A 38 9.40 32.53 70.13
N LEU A 39 8.71 32.14 69.04
CA LEU A 39 7.42 32.73 68.63
C LEU A 39 6.29 32.47 69.65
N ALA A 40 6.37 31.40 70.43
CA ALA A 40 5.39 31.10 71.48
C ALA A 40 5.53 32.02 72.72
N SER A 41 6.73 32.54 72.98
CA SER A 41 6.97 33.45 74.11
C SER A 41 6.42 34.86 73.85
N GLU A 42 6.34 35.29 72.59
CA GLU A 42 5.87 36.62 72.20
C GLU A 42 4.33 36.73 72.20
N ILE A 43 3.61 35.64 71.89
CA ILE A 43 2.14 35.61 71.93
C ILE A 43 1.61 35.61 73.37
N THR A 44 2.39 35.09 74.33
CA THR A 44 1.96 34.96 75.73
C THR A 44 2.07 36.30 76.51
N SER A 45 2.76 37.31 75.96
CA SER A 45 2.93 38.62 76.60
C SER A 45 1.75 39.61 76.41
N MET A 46 0.80 39.34 75.51
CA MET A 46 -0.30 40.30 75.21
C MET A 46 -1.66 39.91 75.82
N ALA A 47 -1.71 38.90 76.67
CA ALA A 47 -2.97 38.34 77.18
C ALA A 47 -3.17 38.52 78.68
N VAL A 48 -2.79 39.66 79.29
CA VAL A 48 -3.23 39.98 80.66
C VAL A 48 -3.37 41.48 80.86
N THR A 49 -4.57 42.06 80.66
CA THR A 49 -5.14 43.07 81.58
C THR A 49 -6.67 43.27 81.36
N GLU A 50 -7.42 42.90 82.39
CA GLU A 50 -8.68 43.47 82.94
C GLU A 50 -9.94 43.78 82.08
N THR A 51 -11.00 43.00 82.37
CA THR A 51 -12.34 43.40 82.87
C THR A 51 -12.81 44.86 82.75
N GLN A 52 -14.04 45.11 82.29
CA GLN A 52 -15.23 45.28 83.15
C GLN A 52 -16.54 45.54 82.37
N GLU A 53 -17.62 44.95 82.90
CA GLU A 53 -19.05 45.26 82.83
C GLU A 53 -19.62 46.29 81.83
N THR A 54 -20.73 45.89 81.20
CA THR A 54 -21.91 46.78 81.14
C THR A 54 -23.20 45.96 81.00
N MET A 55 -23.88 45.75 82.14
CA MET A 55 -25.33 45.52 82.15
C MET A 55 -26.03 46.85 81.89
N VAL A 56 -26.63 47.04 80.72
CA VAL A 56 -27.86 47.83 80.57
C VAL A 56 -28.65 47.26 79.39
N SER A 57 -29.85 46.76 79.67
CA SER A 57 -30.92 46.70 78.68
C SER A 57 -31.91 47.82 79.02
N PRO A 58 -32.48 48.50 78.00
CA PRO A 58 -33.79 48.05 77.58
C PRO A 58 -34.02 48.09 76.05
N LEU A 59 -34.79 47.10 75.60
CA LEU A 59 -35.76 47.12 74.49
C LEU A 59 -35.41 47.92 73.23
N ARG A 60 -34.82 47.27 72.21
CA ARG A 60 -35.03 47.69 70.81
C ARG A 60 -34.99 46.55 69.79
N ARG A 61 -36.20 46.08 69.46
CA ARG A 61 -36.64 45.37 68.25
C ARG A 61 -35.54 44.77 67.35
N ARG A 62 -35.42 43.44 67.42
CA ARG A 62 -34.71 42.53 66.51
C ARG A 62 -35.10 42.78 65.05
N ARG A 63 -34.50 43.76 64.38
CA ARG A 63 -34.65 43.93 62.93
C ARG A 63 -33.75 42.89 62.27
N ARG A 64 -34.30 41.68 62.09
CA ARG A 64 -33.68 40.56 61.35
C ARG A 64 -32.99 41.14 60.12
N ARG A 65 -31.66 41.23 60.13
CA ARG A 65 -30.88 41.64 58.96
C ARG A 65 -31.14 40.52 57.97
N ARG A 66 -32.06 40.73 57.02
CA ARG A 66 -32.44 39.74 56.00
C ARG A 66 -31.32 39.49 54.98
N TRP A 67 -30.20 40.21 55.10
CA TRP A 67 -29.05 40.15 54.20
C TRP A 67 -28.44 38.76 53.96
N PRO A 68 -28.20 37.88 54.96
CA PRO A 68 -27.74 36.51 54.66
C PRO A 68 -28.81 35.68 53.94
N LEU A 69 -30.10 35.95 54.18
CA LEU A 69 -31.20 35.30 53.46
C LEU A 69 -31.32 35.82 52.02
N LEU A 70 -31.04 37.11 51.79
CA LEU A 70 -30.93 37.70 50.45
C LEU A 70 -29.72 37.15 49.68
N VAL A 71 -28.58 36.96 50.34
CA VAL A 71 -27.38 36.34 49.73
C VAL A 71 -27.63 34.87 49.39
N ALA A 72 -28.26 34.11 50.29
CA ALA A 72 -28.63 32.72 50.02
C ALA A 72 -29.64 32.60 48.88
N VAL A 73 -30.66 33.47 48.83
CA VAL A 73 -31.63 33.52 47.71
C VAL A 73 -30.96 33.93 46.41
N LEU A 74 -30.01 34.87 46.43
CA LEU A 74 -29.22 35.27 45.26
C LEU A 74 -28.35 34.11 44.76
N LEU A 75 -27.67 33.38 45.65
CA LEU A 75 -26.90 32.18 45.30
C LEU A 75 -27.81 31.10 44.70
N MET A 76 -28.99 30.87 45.28
CA MET A 76 -29.99 29.96 44.71
C MET A 76 -30.48 30.43 43.34
N LEU A 77 -30.66 31.74 43.14
CA LEU A 77 -31.05 32.33 41.85
C LEU A 77 -29.95 32.18 40.80
N VAL A 78 -28.68 32.35 41.18
CA VAL A 78 -27.53 32.18 40.27
C VAL A 78 -27.35 30.70 39.92
N VAL A 79 -27.47 29.79 40.89
CA VAL A 79 -27.40 28.34 40.65
C VAL A 79 -28.59 27.85 39.80
N SER A 80 -29.80 28.34 40.07
CA SER A 80 -30.99 27.99 39.27
C SER A 80 -30.95 28.61 37.87
N ALA A 81 -30.49 29.85 37.71
CA ALA A 81 -30.26 30.46 36.40
C ALA A 81 -29.19 29.71 35.60
N GLY A 82 -28.10 29.27 36.26
CA GLY A 82 -27.08 28.42 35.65
C GLY A 82 -27.63 27.09 35.16
N ALA A 83 -28.46 26.42 35.97
CA ALA A 83 -29.09 25.15 35.61
C ALA A 83 -30.05 25.24 34.39
N VAL A 84 -30.73 26.38 34.20
CA VAL A 84 -31.63 26.61 33.04
C VAL A 84 -30.88 26.79 31.72
N MET A 85 -29.58 27.12 31.78
CA MET A 85 -28.76 27.40 30.60
C MET A 85 -28.06 26.15 30.03
N LEU A 86 -27.85 25.12 30.84
CA LEU A 86 -27.29 23.83 30.41
C LEU A 86 -28.38 22.94 29.80
N ARG A 87 -28.11 22.37 28.62
CA ARG A 87 -28.97 21.37 27.97
C ARG A 87 -28.22 20.08 27.71
N PRO A 88 -28.86 18.91 27.92
CA PRO A 88 -28.27 17.65 27.51
C PRO A 88 -28.17 17.60 25.99
N VAL A 89 -26.97 17.30 25.49
CA VAL A 89 -26.71 17.07 24.07
C VAL A 89 -27.32 15.71 23.72
N PRO A 90 -28.31 15.65 22.82
CA PRO A 90 -28.92 14.39 22.44
C PRO A 90 -27.90 13.47 21.77
N ARG A 91 -28.00 12.17 22.01
CA ARG A 91 -27.23 11.18 21.25
C ARG A 91 -27.68 11.22 19.78
N VAL A 92 -26.70 11.49 18.91
CA VAL A 92 -26.85 11.59 17.45
C VAL A 92 -25.89 10.67 16.69
N THR A 93 -25.09 9.87 17.39
CA THR A 93 -24.26 8.81 16.80
C THR A 93 -25.14 7.74 16.16
N GLY A 94 -24.77 7.28 14.96
CA GLY A 94 -25.52 6.29 14.19
C GLY A 94 -26.71 6.85 13.40
N LEU A 95 -27.05 8.14 13.57
CA LEU A 95 -28.09 8.78 12.76
C LEU A 95 -27.53 9.29 11.42
N ARG A 96 -28.41 9.41 10.41
CA ARG A 96 -28.08 10.15 9.18
C ARG A 96 -27.82 11.61 9.51
N GLN A 97 -26.88 12.23 8.79
CA GLN A 97 -26.51 13.64 8.99
C GLN A 97 -27.72 14.58 9.11
N ALA A 98 -28.70 14.47 8.20
CA ALA A 98 -29.90 15.30 8.22
C ALA A 98 -30.71 15.15 9.53
N GLN A 99 -30.87 13.92 10.01
CA GLN A 99 -31.59 13.61 11.26
C GLN A 99 -30.83 14.12 12.48
N ALA A 100 -29.50 13.94 12.51
CA ALA A 100 -28.64 14.43 13.58
C ALA A 100 -28.70 15.96 13.70
N VAL A 101 -28.59 16.67 12.57
CA VAL A 101 -28.68 18.14 12.53
C VAL A 101 -30.06 18.63 12.98
N ALA A 102 -31.15 17.97 12.55
CA ALA A 102 -32.49 18.30 13.01
C ALA A 102 -32.65 18.13 14.53
N LYS A 103 -32.11 17.03 15.09
CA LYS A 103 -32.17 16.74 16.53
C LYS A 103 -31.36 17.73 17.37
N LEU A 104 -30.20 18.16 16.88
CA LEU A 104 -29.40 19.23 17.52
C LEU A 104 -30.09 20.59 17.45
N ARG A 105 -30.69 20.92 16.29
CA ARG A 105 -31.45 22.16 16.12
C ARG A 105 -32.66 22.22 17.05
N ALA A 106 -33.39 21.12 17.22
CA ALA A 106 -34.49 21.01 18.18
C ALA A 106 -34.01 21.23 19.63
N ALA A 107 -32.79 20.81 19.95
CA ALA A 107 -32.15 21.09 21.24
C ALA A 107 -31.64 22.55 21.38
N ARG A 108 -31.75 23.38 20.33
CA ARG A 108 -31.18 24.74 20.22
C ARG A 108 -29.65 24.77 20.28
N LEU A 109 -29.02 23.76 19.67
CA LEU A 109 -27.58 23.63 19.50
C LEU A 109 -27.21 23.82 18.02
N HIS A 110 -26.04 24.43 17.76
CA HIS A 110 -25.47 24.50 16.41
C HIS A 110 -24.66 23.24 16.12
N SER A 111 -24.48 22.93 14.83
CA SER A 111 -23.71 21.78 14.38
C SER A 111 -22.63 22.21 13.40
N HIS A 112 -21.39 21.78 13.63
CA HIS A 112 -20.32 21.86 12.64
C HIS A 112 -20.05 20.46 12.09
N VAL A 113 -20.21 20.27 10.78
CA VAL A 113 -20.05 18.96 10.14
C VAL A 113 -18.64 18.83 9.59
N GLY A 114 -17.88 17.87 10.13
CA GLY A 114 -16.66 17.33 9.54
C GLY A 114 -16.90 15.95 8.97
N THR A 115 -15.97 15.47 8.15
CA THR A 115 -16.06 14.18 7.48
C THR A 115 -14.81 13.35 7.72
N ALA A 116 -14.95 12.05 7.92
CA ALA A 116 -13.84 11.10 8.03
C ALA A 116 -14.21 9.76 7.35
N PHE A 117 -13.21 9.00 6.92
CA PHE A 117 -13.44 7.63 6.44
C PHE A 117 -13.69 6.70 7.63
N ASP A 118 -14.62 5.76 7.46
CA ASP A 118 -14.96 4.76 8.46
C ASP A 118 -15.35 3.47 7.76
N ASP A 119 -14.75 2.36 8.18
CA ASP A 119 -14.93 1.06 7.55
C ASP A 119 -16.22 0.34 7.94
N THR A 120 -16.84 0.77 9.04
CA THR A 120 -18.00 0.11 9.65
C THR A 120 -19.29 0.88 9.40
N ALA A 121 -19.23 2.22 9.44
CA ALA A 121 -20.38 3.06 9.29
C ALA A 121 -20.59 3.44 7.81
N PRO A 122 -21.81 3.28 7.27
CA PRO A 122 -22.10 3.65 5.90
C PRO A 122 -21.97 5.16 5.69
N ALA A 123 -21.63 5.55 4.46
CA ALA A 123 -21.48 6.95 4.08
C ALA A 123 -22.72 7.79 4.45
N GLY A 124 -22.49 8.99 5.01
CA GLY A 124 -23.55 9.90 5.46
C GLY A 124 -24.06 9.66 6.90
N THR A 125 -23.49 8.68 7.61
CA THR A 125 -23.83 8.38 9.01
C THR A 125 -22.89 9.10 9.98
N VAL A 126 -23.43 9.63 11.08
CA VAL A 126 -22.62 10.28 12.12
C VAL A 126 -21.89 9.22 12.95
N ILE A 127 -20.56 9.19 12.84
CA ILE A 127 -19.69 8.26 13.60
C ILE A 127 -19.31 8.84 14.96
N ARG A 128 -19.15 10.17 15.05
CA ARG A 128 -18.79 10.83 16.30
C ARG A 128 -19.48 12.17 16.43
N ALA A 129 -19.95 12.46 17.64
CA ALA A 129 -20.45 13.77 18.02
C ALA A 129 -19.67 14.23 19.25
N ARG A 130 -18.90 15.31 19.11
CA ARG A 130 -18.19 15.93 20.23
C ARG A 130 -18.96 17.14 20.74
N PRO A 131 -19.42 17.14 22.00
CA PRO A 131 -20.00 18.32 22.61
C PRO A 131 -18.94 19.44 22.73
N PRO A 132 -19.38 20.70 22.87
CA PRO A 132 -18.47 21.85 22.97
C PRO A 132 -17.69 21.88 24.29
N PHE A 133 -18.21 21.26 25.35
CA PHE A 133 -17.56 21.19 26.65
C PHE A 133 -17.05 19.77 26.91
N SER A 134 -15.85 19.67 27.48
CA SER A 134 -15.23 18.38 27.84
C SER A 134 -15.85 17.74 29.08
N VAL A 135 -16.69 18.46 29.82
CA VAL A 135 -17.30 18.02 31.07
C VAL A 135 -18.75 17.57 30.82
N GLY A 136 -18.93 16.28 30.56
CA GLY A 136 -20.24 15.65 30.40
C GLY A 136 -20.96 15.96 29.08
N PRO A 137 -22.13 15.35 28.83
CA PRO A 137 -22.88 15.50 27.59
C PRO A 137 -23.75 16.77 27.61
N PHE A 138 -23.24 17.89 28.08
CA PHE A 138 -24.01 19.13 28.21
C PHE A 138 -23.48 20.22 27.27
N GLY A 139 -24.40 21.07 26.79
CA GLY A 139 -24.10 22.23 25.97
C GLY A 139 -24.92 23.42 26.40
N LEU A 140 -24.32 24.62 26.32
CA LEU A 140 -25.05 25.87 26.46
C LEU A 140 -25.93 26.09 25.22
N ARG A 141 -26.99 26.89 25.35
CA ARG A 141 -27.79 27.30 24.19
C ARG A 141 -26.90 27.97 23.13
N GLY A 142 -27.10 27.61 21.87
CA GLY A 142 -26.29 28.13 20.76
C GLY A 142 -24.86 27.58 20.69
N SER A 143 -24.45 26.70 21.61
CA SER A 143 -23.15 26.05 21.54
C SER A 143 -23.05 25.09 20.34
N THR A 144 -21.83 24.92 19.82
CA THR A 144 -21.59 24.16 18.59
C THR A 144 -21.11 22.75 18.89
N VAL A 145 -21.86 21.75 18.44
CA VAL A 145 -21.48 20.33 18.49
C VAL A 145 -20.74 19.98 17.20
N ARG A 146 -19.54 19.41 17.31
CA ARG A 146 -18.77 18.96 16.14
C ARG A 146 -19.18 17.54 15.78
N LEU A 147 -19.85 17.40 14.64
CA LEU A 147 -20.23 16.12 14.06
C LEU A 147 -19.12 15.62 13.14
N THR A 148 -18.81 14.34 13.20
CA THR A 148 -17.97 13.64 12.23
C THR A 148 -18.86 12.65 11.50
N VAL A 149 -19.00 12.82 10.19
CA VAL A 149 -19.81 11.99 9.30
C VAL A 149 -18.90 11.03 8.53
N SER A 150 -19.30 9.77 8.44
CA SER A 150 -18.60 8.75 7.65
C SER A 150 -18.68 9.08 6.16
N LYS A 151 -17.54 8.96 5.47
CA LYS A 151 -17.46 8.91 4.00
C LYS A 151 -17.57 7.49 3.45
N GLY A 152 -17.74 6.49 4.32
CA GLY A 152 -17.55 5.08 4.00
C GLY A 152 -16.07 4.67 4.11
N PRO A 153 -15.73 3.43 3.70
CA PRO A 153 -14.36 2.94 3.72
C PRO A 153 -13.47 3.78 2.79
N ASP A 154 -12.21 3.98 3.16
CA ASP A 154 -11.21 4.51 2.23
C ASP A 154 -10.87 3.41 1.22
N LEU A 155 -11.30 3.59 -0.03
CA LEU A 155 -11.02 2.65 -1.11
C LEU A 155 -10.19 3.35 -2.19
N ARG A 156 -9.19 2.63 -2.70
CA ARG A 156 -8.30 3.02 -3.79
C ARG A 156 -8.60 2.16 -5.00
N GLN A 157 -8.64 2.77 -6.18
CA GLN A 157 -8.83 2.03 -7.42
C GLN A 157 -7.51 1.40 -7.85
N VAL A 158 -7.51 0.07 -8.02
CA VAL A 158 -6.40 -0.66 -8.62
C VAL A 158 -6.45 -0.46 -10.14
N PRO A 159 -5.41 0.12 -10.75
CA PRO A 159 -5.36 0.30 -12.20
C PRO A 159 -5.16 -1.03 -12.92
N LEU A 160 -5.64 -1.13 -14.16
CA LEU A 160 -5.30 -2.22 -15.07
C LEU A 160 -3.88 -2.01 -15.61
N VAL A 161 -2.95 -2.89 -15.22
CA VAL A 161 -1.55 -2.85 -15.68
C VAL A 161 -1.13 -4.09 -16.46
N GLU A 162 -2.02 -5.06 -16.66
CA GLU A 162 -1.76 -6.21 -17.53
C GLU A 162 -1.48 -5.75 -18.98
N GLY A 163 -0.47 -6.34 -19.60
CA GLY A 163 0.01 -5.97 -20.93
C GLY A 163 0.91 -4.73 -20.97
N GLN A 164 1.10 -4.03 -19.85
CA GLN A 164 2.02 -2.88 -19.79
C GLN A 164 3.45 -3.31 -19.44
N ALA A 165 4.41 -2.44 -19.77
CA ALA A 165 5.77 -2.58 -19.28
C ALA A 165 5.83 -2.37 -17.76
N LEU A 166 6.67 -3.15 -17.05
CA LEU A 166 6.79 -3.08 -15.59
C LEU A 166 6.99 -1.64 -15.06
N ALA A 167 7.80 -0.82 -15.73
CA ALA A 167 8.03 0.57 -15.33
C ALA A 167 6.74 1.42 -15.36
N ALA A 168 5.93 1.28 -16.42
CA ALA A 168 4.65 1.99 -16.54
C ALA A 168 3.63 1.47 -15.52
N ALA A 169 3.60 0.16 -15.29
CA ALA A 169 2.77 -0.48 -14.29
C ALA A 169 3.04 0.05 -12.88
N LEU A 170 4.32 0.15 -12.49
CA LEU A 170 4.73 0.70 -11.19
C LEU A 170 4.30 2.17 -11.03
N GLN A 171 4.48 2.99 -12.08
CA GLN A 171 4.03 4.38 -12.05
C GLN A 171 2.52 4.51 -11.87
N ALA A 172 1.73 3.66 -12.55
CA ALA A 172 0.28 3.65 -12.41
C ALA A 172 -0.16 3.26 -10.99
N ILE A 173 0.49 2.25 -10.39
CA ILE A 173 0.21 1.80 -9.01
C ILE A 173 0.58 2.88 -7.99
N HIS A 174 1.72 3.55 -8.17
CA HIS A 174 2.13 4.67 -7.31
C HIS A 174 1.20 5.86 -7.42
N ALA A 175 0.74 6.20 -8.64
CA ALA A 175 -0.23 7.26 -8.86
C ALA A 175 -1.57 6.98 -8.15
N ALA A 176 -1.95 5.71 -8.04
CA ALA A 176 -3.12 5.27 -7.27
C ALA A 176 -2.90 5.27 -5.73
N ARG A 177 -1.69 5.61 -5.25
CA ARG A 177 -1.27 5.57 -3.84
C ARG A 177 -1.43 4.18 -3.20
N LEU A 178 -1.15 3.15 -4.00
CA LEU A 178 -1.12 1.75 -3.57
C LEU A 178 0.31 1.37 -3.14
N PRO A 179 0.47 0.33 -2.30
CA PRO A 179 1.80 -0.15 -1.92
C PRO A 179 2.57 -0.70 -3.12
N ASP A 180 3.90 -0.79 -2.99
CA ASP A 180 4.75 -1.42 -3.99
C ASP A 180 4.32 -2.88 -4.21
N PRO A 181 4.15 -3.31 -5.47
CA PRO A 181 3.74 -4.66 -5.77
C PRO A 181 4.90 -5.66 -5.57
N VAL A 182 4.57 -6.88 -5.18
CA VAL A 182 5.49 -8.02 -5.21
C VAL A 182 5.59 -8.52 -6.64
N VAL A 183 6.77 -8.41 -7.23
CA VAL A 183 7.03 -8.82 -8.61
C VAL A 183 7.63 -10.22 -8.63
N THR A 184 7.01 -11.11 -9.39
CA THR A 184 7.54 -12.44 -9.72
C THR A 184 7.70 -12.56 -11.23
N GLU A 185 8.64 -13.35 -11.69
CA GLU A 185 8.94 -13.47 -13.11
C GLU A 185 8.68 -14.90 -13.60
N GLU A 186 7.98 -15.04 -14.73
CA GLU A 186 7.66 -16.34 -15.36
C GLU A 186 7.95 -16.31 -16.87
N PHE A 187 8.21 -17.48 -17.46
CA PHE A 187 8.35 -17.60 -18.91
C PHE A 187 6.98 -17.50 -19.56
N ASN A 188 6.85 -16.61 -20.55
CA ASN A 188 5.58 -16.33 -21.21
C ASN A 188 5.86 -15.86 -22.65
N PRO A 189 5.02 -16.18 -23.65
CA PRO A 189 5.19 -15.70 -25.02
C PRO A 189 5.20 -14.17 -25.17
N ALA A 190 4.71 -13.41 -24.19
CA ALA A 190 4.78 -11.95 -24.19
C ALA A 190 6.23 -11.43 -24.13
N PRO A 191 6.52 -10.21 -24.63
CA PRO A 191 7.85 -9.62 -24.57
C PRO A 191 8.40 -9.53 -23.14
N LYS A 192 9.72 -9.73 -22.99
CA LYS A 192 10.39 -9.64 -21.69
C LYS A 192 10.12 -8.29 -21.02
N GLY A 193 9.80 -8.30 -19.73
CA GLY A 193 9.50 -7.10 -18.94
C GLY A 193 8.05 -6.62 -19.00
N THR A 194 7.17 -7.36 -19.70
CA THR A 194 5.73 -7.09 -19.76
C THR A 194 5.00 -7.77 -18.60
N VAL A 195 4.08 -7.07 -17.96
CA VAL A 195 3.19 -7.65 -16.94
C VAL A 195 2.20 -8.58 -17.63
N VAL A 196 2.22 -9.87 -17.27
CA VAL A 196 1.36 -10.90 -17.86
C VAL A 196 0.17 -11.23 -16.98
N HIS A 197 0.28 -10.99 -15.68
CA HIS A 197 -0.80 -11.19 -14.74
C HIS A 197 -0.69 -10.24 -13.56
N GLN A 198 -1.83 -9.75 -13.11
CA GLN A 198 -1.96 -8.87 -11.96
C GLN A 198 -3.01 -9.41 -10.99
N GLU A 199 -2.68 -9.46 -9.71
CA GLU A 199 -3.62 -9.78 -8.64
C GLU A 199 -3.47 -8.73 -7.52
N PRO A 200 -4.55 -8.09 -7.03
CA PRO A 200 -5.93 -8.24 -7.47
C PRO A 200 -6.24 -7.63 -8.86
N PRO A 201 -7.32 -8.07 -9.53
CA PRO A 201 -7.79 -7.46 -10.77
C PRO A 201 -8.22 -6.00 -10.57
N PRO A 202 -8.46 -5.23 -11.64
CA PRO A 202 -8.86 -3.82 -11.54
C PRO A 202 -10.15 -3.64 -10.74
N GLN A 203 -10.00 -3.22 -9.48
CA GLN A 203 -11.11 -3.05 -8.54
C GLN A 203 -10.78 -2.05 -7.43
N ALA A 204 -11.80 -1.65 -6.67
CA ALA A 204 -11.62 -0.82 -5.49
C ALA A 204 -11.14 -1.67 -4.30
N VAL A 205 -9.95 -1.37 -3.78
CA VAL A 205 -9.32 -2.09 -2.65
C VAL A 205 -9.01 -1.14 -1.50
N ARG A 206 -8.68 -1.70 -0.33
CA ARG A 206 -8.27 -0.90 0.82
C ARG A 206 -6.83 -0.39 0.64
N PRO A 207 -6.50 0.78 1.18
CA PRO A 207 -5.10 1.20 1.32
C PRO A 207 -4.29 0.10 2.03
N GLY A 208 -3.15 -0.26 1.44
CA GLY A 208 -2.26 -1.29 2.00
C GLY A 208 -2.58 -2.72 1.57
N THR A 209 -3.60 -2.97 0.75
CA THR A 209 -3.78 -4.29 0.12
C THR A 209 -2.55 -4.65 -0.73
N PRO A 210 -1.91 -5.82 -0.51
CA PRO A 210 -0.76 -6.23 -1.30
C PRO A 210 -1.16 -6.51 -2.74
N ILE A 211 -0.32 -6.07 -3.67
CA ILE A 211 -0.49 -6.31 -5.10
C ILE A 211 0.64 -7.23 -5.54
N THR A 212 0.33 -8.23 -6.35
CA THR A 212 1.32 -9.11 -6.95
C THR A 212 1.26 -8.96 -8.46
N LEU A 213 2.43 -8.87 -9.08
CA LEU A 213 2.58 -8.81 -10.52
C LEU A 213 3.43 -9.98 -10.99
N LYS A 214 2.99 -10.63 -12.05
CA LYS A 214 3.81 -11.57 -12.80
C LYS A 214 4.33 -10.90 -14.05
N VAL A 215 5.63 -10.98 -14.28
CA VAL A 215 6.31 -10.34 -15.41
C VAL A 215 6.91 -11.41 -16.32
N SER A 216 6.76 -11.22 -17.63
CA SER A 216 7.32 -12.12 -18.62
C SER A 216 8.85 -12.04 -18.64
N LYS A 217 9.50 -13.21 -18.59
CA LYS A 217 10.92 -13.39 -18.94
C LYS A 217 11.18 -13.47 -20.44
N GLY A 218 10.11 -13.46 -21.25
CA GLY A 218 10.14 -13.80 -22.66
C GLY A 218 9.82 -15.29 -22.91
N PRO A 219 9.73 -15.70 -24.18
CA PRO A 219 9.54 -17.10 -24.53
C PRO A 219 10.70 -17.95 -24.02
N GLU A 220 10.37 -19.17 -23.60
CA GLU A 220 11.37 -20.14 -23.18
C GLU A 220 12.20 -20.56 -24.40
N MET A 221 13.49 -20.21 -24.39
CA MET A 221 14.42 -20.61 -25.44
C MET A 221 14.98 -21.99 -25.11
N VAL A 222 14.73 -22.96 -25.98
CA VAL A 222 15.34 -24.29 -25.86
C VAL A 222 16.52 -24.41 -26.81
N ALA A 223 17.65 -24.91 -26.29
CA ALA A 223 18.83 -25.15 -27.10
C ALA A 223 18.58 -26.32 -28.06
N VAL A 224 18.79 -26.09 -29.36
CA VAL A 224 18.66 -27.15 -30.37
C VAL A 224 19.89 -28.06 -30.29
N PRO A 225 19.72 -29.36 -29.97
CA PRO A 225 20.84 -30.31 -29.97
C PRO A 225 21.45 -30.46 -31.37
N ALA A 226 22.77 -30.59 -31.43
CA ALA A 226 23.45 -30.88 -32.69
C ALA A 226 23.11 -32.32 -33.14
N VAL A 227 22.44 -32.45 -34.29
CA VAL A 227 22.20 -33.74 -34.95
C VAL A 227 23.23 -33.90 -36.06
N VAL A 228 24.11 -34.89 -35.94
CA VAL A 228 25.15 -35.16 -36.95
C VAL A 228 24.51 -35.70 -38.23
N SER A 229 24.97 -35.22 -39.38
CA SER A 229 24.60 -35.74 -40.70
C SER A 229 24.88 -37.24 -40.80
N GLY A 230 23.88 -38.03 -41.24
CA GLY A 230 23.99 -39.50 -41.35
C GLY A 230 23.45 -40.28 -40.15
N THR A 231 22.98 -39.63 -39.09
CA THR A 231 22.26 -40.30 -38.00
C THR A 231 20.89 -40.81 -38.46
N ALA A 232 20.46 -41.96 -37.94
CA ALA A 232 19.13 -42.49 -38.24
C ALA A 232 18.04 -41.52 -37.75
N TYR A 233 16.99 -41.33 -38.57
CA TYR A 233 15.87 -40.44 -38.24
C TYR A 233 15.27 -40.71 -36.85
N SER A 234 15.15 -41.97 -36.44
CA SER A 234 14.64 -42.34 -35.12
C SER A 234 15.48 -41.80 -33.98
N ALA A 235 16.82 -41.83 -34.10
CA ALA A 235 17.72 -41.28 -33.10
C ALA A 235 17.72 -39.75 -33.10
N ALA A 236 17.72 -39.13 -34.29
CA ALA A 236 17.64 -37.68 -34.45
C ALA A 236 16.33 -37.11 -33.89
N SER A 237 15.20 -37.72 -34.26
CA SER A 237 13.88 -37.33 -33.77
C SER A 237 13.76 -37.54 -32.26
N ALA A 238 14.24 -38.64 -31.70
CA ALA A 238 14.29 -38.86 -30.25
C ALA A 238 15.12 -37.79 -29.52
N THR A 239 16.23 -37.37 -30.10
CA THR A 239 17.09 -36.32 -29.51
C THR A 239 16.39 -34.96 -29.52
N LEU A 240 15.72 -34.61 -30.63
CA LEU A 240 14.97 -33.36 -30.76
C LEU A 240 13.71 -33.34 -29.87
N THR A 241 12.97 -34.44 -29.79
CA THR A 241 11.78 -34.53 -28.92
C THR A 241 12.15 -34.54 -27.44
N ALA A 242 13.28 -35.15 -27.06
CA ALA A 242 13.82 -35.04 -25.70
C ALA A 242 14.16 -33.59 -25.32
N ALA A 243 14.49 -32.74 -26.30
CA ALA A 243 14.67 -31.32 -26.13
C ALA A 243 13.37 -30.50 -26.31
N GLY A 244 12.19 -31.13 -26.32
CA GLY A 244 10.90 -30.43 -26.46
C GLY A 244 10.64 -29.84 -27.86
N LEU A 245 11.42 -30.23 -28.87
CA LEU A 245 11.29 -29.78 -30.26
C LEU A 245 10.49 -30.80 -31.08
N SER A 246 9.67 -30.32 -32.03
CA SER A 246 8.96 -31.18 -32.98
C SER A 246 9.81 -31.45 -34.23
N ALA A 247 10.19 -32.70 -34.46
CA ALA A 247 10.87 -33.11 -35.68
C ALA A 247 9.85 -33.39 -36.79
N VAL A 248 9.98 -32.70 -37.94
CA VAL A 248 9.19 -32.97 -39.14
C VAL A 248 10.06 -33.70 -40.15
N ARG A 249 9.61 -34.86 -40.63
CA ARG A 249 10.27 -35.62 -41.71
C ARG A 249 9.75 -35.13 -43.05
N GLN A 250 10.66 -34.75 -43.93
CA GLN A 250 10.36 -34.48 -45.33
C GLN A 250 11.09 -35.51 -46.20
N GLU A 251 10.33 -36.34 -46.92
CA GLU A 251 10.86 -37.30 -47.88
C GLU A 251 10.81 -36.69 -49.28
N ILE A 252 11.89 -36.83 -50.04
CA ILE A 252 11.95 -36.39 -51.44
C ILE A 252 11.96 -37.66 -52.29
N TYR A 253 10.99 -37.78 -53.19
CA TYR A 253 10.90 -38.92 -54.09
C TYR A 253 11.80 -38.67 -55.30
N ASN A 254 12.56 -39.69 -55.74
CA ASN A 254 13.30 -39.63 -56.99
C ASN A 254 12.45 -40.26 -58.09
N ASP A 255 11.55 -39.47 -58.66
CA ASP A 255 10.59 -39.90 -59.68
C ASP A 255 11.22 -40.11 -61.07
N ALA A 256 12.50 -39.76 -61.26
CA ALA A 256 13.12 -39.76 -62.57
C ALA A 256 14.16 -40.87 -62.73
N PRO A 257 13.94 -41.84 -63.64
CA PRO A 257 14.98 -42.79 -64.00
C PRO A 257 16.13 -42.07 -64.69
N ALA A 258 17.33 -42.10 -64.07
CA ALA A 258 18.55 -41.72 -64.76
C ALA A 258 18.97 -42.75 -65.83
N ASP A 259 18.38 -43.95 -65.81
CA ASP A 259 18.69 -45.02 -66.75
C ASP A 259 18.38 -44.55 -68.19
N GLY A 260 19.38 -44.58 -69.06
CA GLY A 260 19.30 -44.06 -70.43
C GLY A 260 19.54 -42.56 -70.60
N ALA A 261 19.61 -41.77 -69.51
CA ALA A 261 20.03 -40.38 -69.55
C ALA A 261 21.57 -40.27 -69.69
N THR A 262 22.05 -39.16 -70.25
CA THR A 262 23.50 -38.88 -70.24
C THR A 262 24.01 -38.75 -68.80
N CYS A 263 25.23 -39.24 -68.52
CA CYS A 263 25.79 -39.16 -67.16
C CYS A 263 25.74 -37.75 -66.56
N ALA A 264 25.98 -36.72 -67.38
CA ALA A 264 25.91 -35.33 -66.95
C ALA A 264 24.49 -34.90 -66.53
N ALA A 265 23.47 -35.27 -67.30
CA ALA A 265 22.08 -34.95 -66.99
C ALA A 265 21.60 -35.72 -65.73
N ALA A 266 21.93 -37.00 -65.64
CA ALA A 266 21.63 -37.85 -64.49
C ALA A 266 22.27 -37.31 -63.19
N ARG A 267 23.55 -36.93 -63.26
CA ARG A 267 24.27 -36.33 -62.14
C ARG A 267 23.66 -35.02 -61.71
N ALA A 268 23.41 -34.10 -62.64
CA ALA A 268 22.80 -32.80 -62.35
C ALA A 268 21.41 -32.95 -61.70
N GLN A 269 20.63 -33.93 -62.15
CA GLN A 269 19.31 -34.21 -61.60
C GLN A 269 19.38 -34.76 -60.16
N LEU A 270 20.27 -35.71 -59.89
CA LEU A 270 20.45 -36.27 -58.55
C LEU A 270 21.06 -35.25 -57.57
N GLU A 271 22.02 -34.45 -58.03
CA GLU A 271 22.56 -33.33 -57.25
C GLU A 271 21.50 -32.24 -56.98
N ALA A 272 20.59 -31.98 -57.92
CA ALA A 272 19.45 -31.07 -57.72
C ALA A 272 18.45 -31.58 -56.67
N LEU A 273 18.32 -32.90 -56.53
CA LEU A 273 17.59 -33.55 -55.43
C LEU A 273 18.38 -33.55 -54.10
N GLY A 274 19.62 -33.02 -54.12
CA GLY A 274 20.50 -32.90 -52.97
C GLY A 274 21.20 -34.19 -52.58
N LEU A 275 21.37 -35.13 -53.51
CA LEU A 275 22.11 -36.38 -53.33
C LEU A 275 23.61 -36.19 -53.59
N VAL A 276 24.44 -36.99 -52.93
CA VAL A 276 25.88 -37.04 -53.20
C VAL A 276 26.13 -38.08 -54.30
N VAL A 277 26.41 -37.61 -55.51
CA VAL A 277 26.55 -38.49 -56.68
C VAL A 277 27.99 -38.98 -56.83
N THR A 278 28.15 -40.31 -56.85
CA THR A 278 29.41 -41.00 -57.15
C THR A 278 29.27 -41.70 -58.51
N VAL A 279 30.22 -41.48 -59.42
CA VAL A 279 30.22 -42.12 -60.75
C VAL A 279 31.22 -43.28 -60.74
N LYS A 280 30.75 -44.48 -61.07
CA LYS A 280 31.58 -45.66 -61.34
C LYS A 280 31.63 -45.90 -62.84
N SER A 281 32.73 -45.45 -63.45
CA SER A 281 33.06 -45.68 -64.87
C SER A 281 34.54 -46.07 -65.01
N PRO A 282 34.95 -46.78 -66.08
CA PRO A 282 36.37 -47.09 -66.34
C PRO A 282 37.25 -45.83 -66.46
N SER A 283 36.65 -44.71 -66.89
CA SER A 283 37.31 -43.41 -67.03
C SER A 283 37.24 -42.53 -65.79
N GLY A 284 36.54 -42.96 -64.72
CA GLY A 284 36.34 -42.20 -63.48
C GLY A 284 35.57 -40.88 -63.63
N THR A 285 35.08 -40.57 -64.82
CA THR A 285 34.43 -39.31 -65.18
C THR A 285 33.14 -39.56 -65.95
N CYS A 286 32.25 -38.57 -65.99
CA CYS A 286 31.03 -38.66 -66.78
C CYS A 286 31.38 -38.66 -68.28
N SER A 287 31.21 -39.81 -68.92
CA SER A 287 31.24 -39.97 -70.39
C SER A 287 29.92 -39.46 -71.00
N THR A 288 29.91 -39.21 -72.32
CA THR A 288 28.68 -39.03 -73.12
C THR A 288 27.81 -40.28 -73.18
N ASN A 289 28.34 -41.41 -72.72
CA ASN A 289 27.61 -42.68 -72.64
C ASN A 289 26.41 -42.58 -71.68
N PRO A 290 25.30 -43.27 -72.00
CA PRO A 290 24.14 -43.34 -71.13
C PRO A 290 24.45 -44.09 -69.83
N VAL A 291 23.77 -43.72 -68.75
CA VAL A 291 23.82 -44.45 -67.48
C VAL A 291 23.13 -45.81 -67.68
N LEU A 292 23.85 -46.88 -67.34
CA LEU A 292 23.35 -48.27 -67.42
C LEU A 292 22.52 -48.65 -66.20
N LEU A 293 22.91 -48.14 -65.04
CA LEU A 293 22.25 -48.43 -63.78
C LEU A 293 22.46 -47.28 -62.80
N GLN A 294 21.39 -46.89 -62.13
CA GLN A 294 21.42 -46.04 -60.95
C GLN A 294 21.15 -46.87 -59.68
N ASN A 295 21.92 -46.62 -58.62
CA ASN A 295 21.64 -47.14 -57.28
C ASN A 295 21.61 -45.98 -56.27
N PRO A 296 20.50 -45.76 -55.53
CA PRO A 296 19.23 -46.50 -55.54
C PRO A 296 18.45 -46.31 -56.86
N PRO A 297 17.63 -47.30 -57.28
CA PRO A 297 16.81 -47.18 -58.50
C PRO A 297 15.81 -46.03 -58.36
N ALA A 298 15.32 -45.51 -59.49
CA ALA A 298 14.25 -44.52 -59.47
C ALA A 298 12.96 -45.12 -58.89
N GLY A 299 12.19 -44.28 -58.20
CA GLY A 299 11.05 -44.72 -57.42
C GLY A 299 11.29 -44.49 -55.92
N PRO A 300 11.88 -45.44 -55.18
CA PRO A 300 11.93 -45.37 -53.72
C PRO A 300 12.37 -44.00 -53.17
N PRO A 301 11.72 -43.49 -52.11
CA PRO A 301 12.05 -42.19 -51.54
C PRO A 301 13.50 -42.18 -51.06
N VAL A 302 14.21 -41.11 -51.38
CA VAL A 302 15.61 -40.90 -51.02
C VAL A 302 15.75 -39.73 -50.07
N ARG A 303 16.76 -39.76 -49.20
CA ARG A 303 17.03 -38.65 -48.27
C ARG A 303 18.00 -37.67 -48.90
N LYS A 304 17.82 -36.39 -48.61
CA LYS A 304 18.79 -35.36 -48.94
C LYS A 304 20.12 -35.70 -48.28
N GLY A 305 21.19 -35.79 -49.07
CA GLY A 305 22.52 -36.22 -48.63
C GLY A 305 22.81 -37.72 -48.78
N ASP A 306 21.86 -38.56 -49.20
CA ASP A 306 22.14 -39.96 -49.51
C ASP A 306 23.10 -40.08 -50.69
N ALA A 307 23.92 -41.14 -50.69
CA ALA A 307 24.84 -41.42 -51.78
C ALA A 307 24.08 -42.10 -52.94
N ALA A 308 24.19 -41.53 -54.14
CA ALA A 308 23.69 -42.14 -55.37
C ALA A 308 24.88 -42.56 -56.24
N THR A 309 24.91 -43.82 -56.66
CA THR A 309 25.95 -44.34 -57.56
C THR A 309 25.41 -44.51 -58.96
N LEU A 310 26.09 -43.89 -59.94
CA LEU A 310 25.82 -44.08 -61.36
C LEU A 310 26.85 -45.04 -61.96
N TYR A 311 26.37 -46.07 -62.66
CA TYR A 311 27.20 -47.00 -63.41
C TYR A 311 27.14 -46.63 -64.90
N VAL A 312 28.30 -46.30 -65.45
CA VAL A 312 28.45 -45.83 -66.84
C VAL A 312 29.48 -46.74 -67.54
N PRO A 313 29.22 -47.17 -68.78
CA PRO A 313 30.12 -48.04 -69.52
C PRO A 313 31.40 -47.33 -69.97
#